data_AF-K9X441-F1
#
_entry.id   AF-K9X441-F1
#
_cell.length_a   1.000
_cell.length_b   1.000
_cell.length_c   1.000
_cell.angle_alpha   90.00
_cell.angle_beta   90.00
_cell.angle_gamma   90.00
#
_symmetry.space_group_name_H-M   'P 1'
#
loop_
_entity.id
_entity.type
_entity.pdbx_description
1 polymer ?
#
loop_
_entity_poly.entity_id
_entity_poly.type
_entity_poly.pdbx_seq_one_letter_code
_entity_poly.pdbx_strand_id
1 'polypeptide(L)'
;MAYQITSQCISCDLCLSACPTNAIKIVDDQRWIDPELCTNCVGSIYTVPQCKAGCPTCNGCVKQPSDYWEGWFANYNRVLAKLTNKQDYWERWFDTYSQTFSEQLQKRQRQVAA
;
A
#
# COMPACT_ATOMS: atom_id res chain seq x y z
N MET A 1 -6.70 -15.38 13.74
CA MET A 1 -6.47 -14.76 12.41
C MET A 1 -5.03 -14.96 12.03
N ALA A 2 -4.78 -15.50 10.84
CA ALA A 2 -3.44 -15.80 10.36
C ALA A 2 -3.09 -14.92 9.15
N TYR A 3 -1.79 -14.82 8.86
CA TYR A 3 -1.33 -14.32 7.59
C TYR A 3 -1.49 -15.40 6.50
N GLN A 4 -1.66 -14.99 5.25
CA GLN A 4 -1.69 -15.89 4.10
C GLN A 4 -0.70 -15.43 3.03
N ILE A 5 -0.13 -16.40 2.30
CA ILE A 5 0.68 -16.16 1.12
C ILE A 5 -0.21 -15.95 -0.10
N THR A 6 0.07 -14.93 -0.90
CA THR A 6 -0.69 -14.61 -2.12
C THR A 6 0.07 -15.02 -3.38
N SER A 7 -0.58 -14.91 -4.54
CA SER A 7 0.04 -15.10 -5.86
C SER A 7 1.16 -14.09 -6.18
N GLN A 8 1.35 -13.05 -5.35
CA GLN A 8 2.47 -12.09 -5.49
C GLN A 8 3.74 -12.56 -4.76
N CYS A 9 3.76 -13.80 -4.26
CA CYS A 9 4.96 -14.44 -3.72
C CYS A 9 5.93 -14.79 -4.86
N ILE A 10 7.20 -14.38 -4.72
CA ILE A 10 8.27 -14.67 -5.68
C ILE A 10 9.23 -15.77 -5.20
N SER A 11 8.79 -16.57 -4.23
CA SER A 11 9.56 -17.74 -3.81
C SER A 11 10.97 -17.45 -3.27
N CYS A 12 11.18 -16.28 -2.64
CA CYS A 12 12.50 -15.81 -2.17
C CYS A 12 12.98 -16.39 -0.82
N ASP A 13 12.17 -17.19 -0.16
CA ASP A 13 12.49 -17.91 1.09
C ASP A 13 12.85 -17.11 2.36
N LEU A 14 12.92 -15.78 2.27
CA LEU A 14 13.20 -14.89 3.41
C LEU A 14 12.23 -15.07 4.58
N CYS A 15 10.97 -15.41 4.32
CA CYS A 15 9.95 -15.53 5.36
C CYS A 15 10.04 -16.82 6.18
N LEU A 16 10.72 -17.87 5.67
CA LEU A 16 10.84 -19.16 6.34
C LEU A 16 11.67 -19.04 7.62
N SER A 17 12.84 -18.43 7.54
CA SER A 17 13.73 -18.23 8.69
C SER A 17 13.28 -17.11 9.63
N ALA A 18 12.46 -16.18 9.13
CA ALA A 18 11.98 -15.04 9.92
C ALA A 18 10.80 -15.39 10.84
N CYS A 19 10.13 -16.53 10.64
CA CYS A 19 8.93 -16.88 11.41
C CYS A 19 9.30 -17.50 12.77
N PRO A 20 8.95 -16.87 13.91
CA PRO A 20 9.37 -17.34 15.23
C PRO A 20 8.72 -18.68 15.63
N THR A 21 7.58 -19.03 15.05
CA THR A 21 6.84 -20.26 15.34
C THR A 21 7.01 -21.32 14.25
N ASN A 22 7.83 -21.05 13.22
CA ASN A 22 7.96 -21.91 12.03
C ASN A 22 6.61 -22.27 11.38
N ALA A 23 5.66 -21.33 11.38
CA ALA A 23 4.34 -21.52 10.78
C ALA A 23 4.38 -21.59 9.24
N ILE A 24 5.47 -21.14 8.60
CA ILE A 24 5.59 -21.12 7.14
C ILE A 24 6.24 -22.40 6.66
N LYS A 25 5.60 -23.10 5.73
CA LYS A 25 6.04 -24.37 5.14
C LYS A 25 6.03 -24.27 3.62
N ILE A 26 6.75 -25.17 2.95
CA ILE A 26 6.70 -25.30 1.49
C ILE A 26 5.77 -26.49 1.17
N VAL A 27 4.72 -26.22 0.38
CA VAL A 27 3.74 -27.20 -0.10
C VAL A 27 3.57 -26.94 -1.59
N ASP A 28 3.79 -27.97 -2.43
CA ASP A 28 3.70 -27.87 -3.89
C ASP A 28 4.51 -26.68 -4.48
N ASP A 29 5.76 -26.53 -4.04
CA ASP A 29 6.67 -25.42 -4.39
C ASP A 29 6.17 -24.00 -4.02
N GLN A 30 5.05 -23.89 -3.31
CA GLN A 30 4.49 -22.65 -2.80
C GLN A 30 4.69 -22.53 -1.28
N ARG A 31 4.88 -21.29 -0.82
CA ARG A 31 4.93 -21.03 0.63
C ARG A 31 3.49 -21.00 1.15
N TRP A 32 3.24 -21.77 2.19
CA TRP A 32 1.96 -21.86 2.86
C TRP A 32 2.14 -21.54 4.35
N ILE A 33 1.18 -20.82 4.94
CA ILE A 33 1.21 -20.46 6.36
C ILE A 33 0.17 -21.32 7.07
N ASP A 34 0.65 -22.07 8.06
CA ASP A 34 -0.16 -22.86 8.97
C ASP A 34 -0.93 -21.95 9.93
N PRO A 35 -2.27 -21.87 9.83
CA PRO A 35 -3.06 -20.95 10.64
C PRO A 35 -3.00 -21.27 12.14
N GLU A 36 -2.82 -22.54 12.50
CA GLU A 36 -2.78 -23.01 13.89
C GLU A 36 -1.46 -22.62 14.58
N LEU A 37 -0.39 -22.47 13.81
CA LEU A 37 0.93 -22.05 14.32
C LEU A 37 1.16 -20.53 14.20
N CYS A 38 0.35 -19.83 13.40
CA CYS A 38 0.53 -18.41 13.15
C CYS A 38 -0.02 -17.56 14.29
N THR A 39 0.86 -17.05 15.16
CA THR A 39 0.48 -16.16 16.28
C THR A 39 0.44 -14.68 15.91
N ASN A 40 0.55 -14.33 14.61
CA ASN A 40 0.84 -12.96 14.16
C ASN A 40 2.11 -12.35 14.78
N CYS A 41 3.06 -13.20 15.20
CA CYS A 41 4.23 -12.81 16.00
C CYS A 41 3.89 -12.21 17.37
N VAL A 42 2.63 -12.27 17.84
CA VAL A 42 2.25 -11.84 19.18
C VAL A 42 2.88 -12.81 20.21
N GLY A 43 3.43 -12.25 21.29
CA GLY A 43 4.13 -13.03 22.32
C GLY A 43 5.52 -13.52 21.91
N SER A 44 6.02 -13.13 20.73
CA SER A 44 7.42 -13.31 20.35
C SER A 44 8.27 -12.10 20.78
N ILE A 45 9.58 -12.18 20.59
CA ILE A 45 10.49 -11.03 20.77
C ILE A 45 10.18 -9.86 19.80
N TYR A 46 9.36 -10.10 18.78
CA TYR A 46 9.00 -9.13 17.76
C TYR A 46 7.62 -8.53 18.00
N THR A 47 7.49 -7.21 17.85
CA THR A 47 6.22 -6.48 17.94
C THR A 47 5.47 -6.38 16.60
N VAL A 48 6.15 -6.71 15.50
CA VAL A 48 5.60 -6.65 14.14
C VAL A 48 5.72 -8.02 13.44
N PRO A 49 4.77 -8.36 12.54
CA PRO A 49 4.80 -9.61 11.79
C PRO A 49 6.01 -9.68 10.83
N GLN A 50 6.98 -10.53 11.16
CA GLN A 50 8.27 -10.60 10.46
C GLN A 50 8.14 -11.03 9.00
N CYS A 51 7.26 -11.99 8.72
CA CYS A 51 7.01 -12.46 7.35
C CYS A 51 6.44 -11.38 6.41
N LYS A 52 5.73 -10.38 6.97
CA LYS A 52 5.25 -9.20 6.22
C LYS A 52 6.36 -8.15 6.09
N ALA A 53 7.06 -7.86 7.19
CA ALA A 53 8.08 -6.82 7.24
C ALA A 53 9.28 -7.13 6.31
N GLY A 54 9.66 -8.41 6.19
CA GLY A 54 10.74 -8.85 5.30
C GLY A 54 10.30 -9.20 3.88
N CYS A 55 9.03 -9.01 3.50
CA CYS A 55 8.52 -9.43 2.19
C CYS A 55 8.91 -8.41 1.10
N PRO A 56 9.73 -8.77 0.10
CA PRO A 56 10.23 -7.83 -0.91
C PRO A 56 9.13 -7.32 -1.84
N THR A 57 8.06 -8.09 -2.06
CA THR A 57 6.94 -7.66 -2.90
C THR A 57 5.87 -6.88 -2.16
N CYS A 58 6.02 -6.70 -0.84
CA CYS A 58 5.05 -6.10 0.09
C CYS A 58 3.68 -6.80 0.15
N ASN A 59 3.28 -7.58 -0.84
CA ASN A 59 1.97 -8.22 -0.98
C ASN A 59 2.05 -9.75 -1.05
N GLY A 60 3.25 -10.33 -1.08
CA GLY A 60 3.42 -11.79 -1.07
C GLY A 60 2.92 -12.45 0.21
N CYS A 61 2.89 -11.72 1.33
CA CYS A 61 2.27 -12.13 2.59
C CYS A 61 1.28 -11.05 3.04
N VAL A 62 0.04 -11.43 3.35
CA VAL A 62 -1.02 -10.48 3.73
C VAL A 62 -1.77 -10.97 4.96
N LYS A 63 -2.16 -10.03 5.83
CA LYS A 63 -3.01 -10.34 6.98
C LYS A 63 -4.40 -10.70 6.45
N GLN A 64 -4.92 -11.87 6.80
CA GLN A 64 -6.31 -12.17 6.49
C GLN A 64 -7.21 -11.30 7.39
N PRO A 65 -8.20 -10.60 6.81
CA PRO A 65 -9.15 -9.84 7.59
C PRO A 65 -9.91 -10.77 8.54
N SER A 66 -10.07 -10.24 9.74
CA SER A 66 -10.81 -10.77 10.87
C SER A 66 -12.27 -11.05 10.57
N ASP A 67 -12.85 -10.08 9.88
CA ASP A 67 -14.26 -9.92 9.58
C ASP A 67 -14.34 -9.33 8.16
N TYR A 68 -15.39 -9.68 7.43
CA TYR A 68 -15.69 -9.18 6.09
C TYR A 68 -15.61 -7.65 6.04
N TRP A 69 -16.14 -6.97 7.07
CA TRP A 69 -16.16 -5.51 7.13
C TRP A 69 -14.77 -4.90 7.20
N GLU A 70 -13.83 -5.46 7.96
CA GLU A 70 -12.46 -4.96 8.01
C GLU A 70 -11.79 -5.01 6.63
N GLY A 71 -11.97 -6.13 5.90
CA GLY A 71 -11.44 -6.28 4.55
C GLY A 71 -12.09 -5.32 3.55
N TRP A 72 -13.40 -5.17 3.62
CA TRP A 72 -14.16 -4.26 2.77
C TRP A 72 -13.73 -2.80 2.98
N PHE A 73 -13.69 -2.33 4.23
CA PHE A 73 -13.28 -0.96 4.57
C PHE A 73 -11.83 -0.69 4.17
N ALA A 74 -10.91 -1.64 4.37
CA ALA A 74 -9.51 -1.48 3.95
C ALA A 74 -9.39 -1.30 2.43
N ASN A 75 -10.13 -2.10 1.64
CA ASN A 75 -10.14 -1.94 0.19
C ASN A 75 -10.82 -0.64 -0.24
N TYR A 76 -11.99 -0.32 0.33
CA TYR A 76 -12.72 0.92 0.07
C TYR A 76 -11.83 2.14 0.34
N ASN A 77 -11.20 2.23 1.51
CA ASN A 77 -10.33 3.35 1.88
C ASN A 77 -9.11 3.46 0.97
N ARG A 78 -8.50 2.34 0.56
CA ARG A 78 -7.39 2.34 -0.40
C ARG A 78 -7.82 2.89 -1.76
N VAL A 79 -8.98 2.48 -2.26
CA VAL A 79 -9.54 2.97 -3.53
C VAL A 79 -9.94 4.43 -3.41
N LEU A 80 -10.61 4.80 -2.31
CA LEU A 80 -10.98 6.18 -2.02
C LEU A 80 -9.74 7.07 -1.98
N ALA A 81 -8.67 6.68 -1.28
CA ALA A 81 -7.40 7.41 -1.25
C ALA A 81 -6.83 7.62 -2.66
N LYS A 82 -6.87 6.61 -3.54
CA LYS A 82 -6.42 6.77 -4.93
C LYS A 82 -7.30 7.74 -5.72
N LEU A 83 -8.61 7.77 -5.44
CA LEU A 83 -9.56 8.64 -6.10
C LEU A 83 -9.50 10.08 -5.58
N THR A 84 -9.30 10.26 -4.27
CA THR A 84 -9.24 11.57 -3.60
C THR A 84 -7.87 12.23 -3.71
N ASN A 85 -6.80 11.47 -3.95
CA ASN A 85 -5.45 11.99 -4.25
C ASN A 85 -5.34 12.64 -5.66
N LYS A 86 -6.46 13.10 -6.23
CA LYS A 86 -6.57 13.89 -7.47
C LYS A 86 -6.67 15.41 -7.23
N GLN A 87 -6.58 15.88 -5.99
CA GLN A 87 -6.72 17.32 -5.67
C GLN A 87 -5.73 18.22 -6.42
N ASP A 88 -4.55 17.72 -6.78
CA ASP A 88 -3.49 18.54 -7.36
C ASP A 88 -3.64 18.89 -8.86
N TYR A 89 -4.48 18.21 -9.64
CA TYR A 89 -4.49 18.44 -11.10
C TYR A 89 -5.22 19.74 -11.48
N TRP A 90 -6.48 19.88 -11.03
CA TRP A 90 -7.32 21.02 -11.40
C TRP A 90 -6.88 22.31 -10.72
N GLU A 91 -6.40 22.24 -9.47
CA GLU A 91 -5.85 23.40 -8.76
C GLU A 91 -4.57 23.90 -9.43
N ARG A 92 -3.59 23.01 -9.70
CA ARG A 92 -2.38 23.42 -10.46
C ARG A 92 -2.70 23.97 -11.84
N TRP A 93 -3.65 23.36 -12.55
CA TRP A 93 -4.04 23.83 -13.88
C TRP A 93 -4.67 25.23 -13.81
N PHE A 94 -5.57 25.47 -12.87
CA PHE A 94 -6.22 26.76 -12.68
C PHE A 94 -5.23 27.85 -12.24
N ASP A 95 -4.32 27.53 -11.33
CA ASP A 95 -3.26 28.45 -10.88
C ASP A 95 -2.33 28.83 -12.03
N THR A 96 -1.90 27.85 -12.83
CA THR A 96 -1.02 28.09 -13.98
C THR A 96 -1.72 28.94 -15.05
N TYR A 97 -2.98 28.61 -15.36
CA TYR A 97 -3.78 29.35 -16.35
C TYR A 97 -4.04 30.80 -15.91
N SER A 98 -4.47 30.99 -14.65
CA SER A 98 -4.79 32.31 -14.11
C SER A 98 -3.58 33.23 -14.03
N GLN A 99 -2.39 32.71 -13.67
CA GLN A 99 -1.12 33.45 -13.70
C GLN A 99 -0.76 33.88 -15.13
N THR A 100 -0.79 32.94 -16.08
CA THR A 100 -0.47 33.21 -17.49
C THR A 100 -1.41 34.26 -18.07
N PHE A 101 -2.71 34.17 -17.79
CA PHE A 101 -3.71 35.13 -18.24
C PHE A 101 -3.48 36.52 -17.63
N SER A 102 -3.16 36.58 -16.33
CA SER A 102 -2.86 37.84 -15.64
C SER A 102 -1.64 38.55 -16.23
N GLU A 103 -0.57 37.80 -16.55
CA GLU A 103 0.60 38.36 -17.23
C GLU A 103 0.30 38.91 -18.62
N GLN A 104 -0.53 38.19 -19.39
CA GLN A 104 -0.95 38.65 -20.72
C GLN A 104 -1.76 39.94 -20.63
N LEU A 105 -2.67 40.06 -19.65
CA LEU A 105 -3.43 41.28 -19.41
C LEU A 105 -2.52 42.45 -19.02
N GLN A 106 -1.55 42.23 -18.13
CA GLN A 106 -0.59 43.27 -17.75
C GLN A 106 0.27 43.73 -18.94
N LYS A 107 0.73 42.80 -19.78
CA LYS A 107 1.48 43.13 -21.01
C LYS A 107 0.62 43.99 -21.95
N ARG A 108 -0.65 43.63 -22.13
CA ARG A 108 -1.58 44.38 -22.98
C ARG A 108 -1.87 45.78 -22.43
N GLN A 109 -2.08 45.91 -21.12
CA GLN A 109 -2.28 47.21 -20.46
C GLN A 109 -1.05 48.12 -20.62
N ARG A 110 0.17 47.57 -20.50
CA ARG A 110 1.41 48.34 -20.71
C ARG A 110 1.58 48.79 -22.16
N GLN A 111 1.17 47.98 -23.14
CA GLN A 111 1.21 48.36 -24.55
C GLN A 111 0.20 49.44 -24.92
N VAL A 112 -0.94 49.52 -24.23
CA VAL A 112 -1.97 50.56 -24.46
C VAL A 112 -1.61 51.88 -23.75
N ALA A 113 -0.76 51.83 -22.72
CA ALA A 113 -0.36 52.99 -21.92
C ALA A 113 0.94 53.70 -22.40
N ALA A 114 1.60 53.17 -23.43
CA ALA A 114 2.81 53.74 -24.05
C ALA A 114 2.48 54.34 -25.42
#